data_AF-A0A563W049-F1
#
_entry.id   AF-A0A563W049-F1
#
_cell.length_a   1.000
_cell.length_b   1.000
_cell.length_c   1.000
_cell.angle_alpha   90.00
_cell.angle_beta   90.00
_cell.angle_gamma   90.00
#
_symmetry.space_group_name_H-M   'P 1'
#
loop_
_entity.id
_entity.type
_entity.pdbx_description
1 polymer ?
#
loop_
_entity_poly.entity_id
_entity_poly.type
_entity_poly.pdbx_seq_one_letter_code
_entity_poly.pdbx_strand_id
1 'polypeptide(L)' 'MDSIQSALNWTSNMTWNGKHPTVHLIENIYPKGITVSSSELQSFQQIWNPSFSLPKWDVSIIPP' A
#
# COMPACT_ATOMS: atom_id res chain seq x y z
N MET A 1 -7.17 15.74 17.11
CA MET A 1 -7.93 14.51 16.75
C MET A 1 -6.93 13.40 16.37
N ASP A 2 -5.80 13.32 17.08
CA ASP A 2 -4.60 12.66 16.56
C ASP A 2 -4.23 11.46 17.43
N SER A 3 -5.23 10.69 17.83
CA SER A 3 -5.01 9.45 18.57
C SER A 3 -5.12 8.25 17.64
N ILE A 4 -4.29 7.24 17.88
CA ILE A 4 -4.33 5.95 17.18
C ILE A 4 -5.75 5.36 17.27
N GLN A 5 -6.40 5.48 18.42
CA GLN A 5 -7.76 5.00 18.63
C GLN A 5 -8.79 5.71 17.73
N SER A 6 -8.68 7.03 17.57
CA SER A 6 -9.54 7.80 16.68
C SER A 6 -9.38 7.37 15.23
N ALA A 7 -8.14 7.14 14.78
CA ALA A 7 -7.86 6.65 13.43
C ALA A 7 -8.43 5.24 13.21
N LEU A 8 -8.20 4.31 14.14
CA LEU A 8 -8.72 2.95 14.06
C LEU A 8 -10.25 2.91 14.03
N ASN A 9 -10.90 3.69 14.90
CA ASN A 9 -12.36 3.78 14.94
C ASN A 9 -12.91 4.35 13.63
N TRP A 10 -12.27 5.37 13.06
CA TRP A 10 -12.68 5.95 11.79
C TRP A 10 -12.51 4.95 10.64
N THR A 11 -11.34 4.33 10.51
CA THR A 11 -11.07 3.35 9.45
C THR A 11 -11.99 2.13 9.54
N SER A 12 -12.27 1.64 10.75
CA SER A 12 -13.11 0.45 10.93
C SER A 12 -14.58 0.68 10.57
N ASN A 13 -15.08 1.90 10.75
CA ASN A 13 -16.45 2.27 10.40
C ASN A 13 -16.59 2.79 8.95
N MET A 14 -15.48 2.97 8.24
CA MET A 14 -15.47 3.40 6.85
C MET A 14 -16.02 2.29 5.94
N THR A 15 -16.57 2.72 4.79
CA THR A 15 -16.96 1.83 3.71
C THR A 15 -16.24 2.25 2.44
N TRP A 16 -15.45 1.35 1.85
CA TRP A 16 -14.79 1.54 0.56
C TRP A 16 -15.46 0.67 -0.49
N ASN A 17 -16.02 1.28 -1.54
CA ASN A 17 -16.77 0.60 -2.60
C ASN A 17 -17.85 -0.37 -2.05
N GLY A 18 -18.60 0.09 -1.04
CA GLY A 18 -19.66 -0.72 -0.40
C GLY A 18 -19.16 -1.80 0.57
N LYS A 19 -17.84 -1.94 0.80
CA LYS A 19 -17.26 -2.95 1.69
C LYS A 19 -16.53 -2.32 2.87
N HIS A 20 -16.59 -2.98 4.02
CA HIS A 20 -15.77 -2.61 5.16
C HIS A 20 -14.30 -2.99 4.91
N PRO A 21 -13.35 -2.11 5.25
CA PRO A 21 -11.93 -2.40 5.12
C PRO A 21 -11.48 -3.37 6.21
N THR A 22 -10.47 -4.19 5.91
CA THR A 22 -9.74 -4.96 6.92
C THR A 22 -8.65 -4.06 7.52
N VAL A 23 -8.67 -3.89 8.85
CA VAL A 23 -7.77 -2.97 9.56
C VAL A 23 -6.80 -3.77 10.43
N HIS A 24 -5.50 -3.52 10.26
CA HIS A 24 -4.44 -4.07 11.08
C HIS A 24 -3.60 -2.94 11.66
N LEU A 25 -3.49 -2.88 13.00
CA LEU A 25 -2.54 -2.01 13.67
C LEU A 25 -1.19 -2.70 13.73
N ILE A 26 -0.15 -2.06 13.18
CA ILE A 26 1.23 -2.54 13.30
C ILE A 26 1.92 -1.63 14.32
N GLU A 27 2.24 -2.18 15.49
CA GLU A 27 2.92 -1.46 16.58
C GLU A 27 4.44 -1.35 16.35
N ASN A 28 4.95 -2.05 15.34
CA ASN A 28 6.36 -2.01 14.97
C ASN A 28 6.72 -0.70 14.26
N ILE A 29 7.95 -0.24 14.50
CA ILE A 29 8.51 0.90 13.79
C ILE A 29 8.77 0.46 12.35
N TYR A 30 8.08 1.09 11.39
CA TYR A 30 8.42 0.93 9.98
C TYR A 30 9.81 1.52 9.74
N PRO A 31 10.82 0.72 9.41
CA PRO A 31 12.17 1.23 9.29
C PRO A 31 12.24 2.11 8.03
N LYS A 32 12.61 3.37 8.21
CA LYS A 32 12.72 4.34 7.12
C LYS A 32 14.10 4.25 6.48
N GLY A 33 14.17 4.51 5.17
CA GLY A 33 15.43 4.46 4.42
C GLY A 33 15.86 3.06 3.97
N ILE A 34 15.01 2.04 4.13
CA ILE A 34 15.26 0.74 3.52
C ILE A 34 15.11 0.89 2.01
N THR A 35 16.17 0.53 1.27
CA THR A 35 16.15 0.40 -0.19
C THR A 35 16.37 -1.07 -0.53
N VAL A 36 15.49 -1.63 -1.36
CA VAL A 36 15.64 -3.00 -1.85
C VAL A 36 16.79 -3.04 -2.86
N SER A 37 17.60 -4.10 -2.84
CA SER A 37 18.67 -4.24 -3.82
C SER A 37 18.11 -4.34 -5.25
N SER A 38 18.86 -3.85 -6.24
CA SER A 38 18.42 -3.92 -7.65
C SER A 38 18.16 -5.35 -8.12
N SER A 39 18.90 -6.33 -7.58
CA SER A 39 18.75 -7.75 -7.92
C SER A 39 17.45 -8.34 -7.39
N GLU A 40 17.05 -8.00 -6.15
CA GLU A 40 15.80 -8.46 -5.56
C GLU A 40 14.59 -7.81 -6.24
N LEU A 41 14.73 -6.55 -6.66
CA LEU A 41 13.66 -5.78 -7.28
C LEU A 41 13.42 -6.17 -8.76
N GLN A 42 14.42 -6.76 -9.42
CA GLN A 42 14.37 -7.11 -10.85
C GLN A 42 13.23 -8.09 -11.19
N SER A 43 12.99 -9.10 -10.35
CA SER A 43 11.91 -10.08 -10.56
C SER A 43 10.53 -9.42 -10.50
N PHE A 44 10.34 -8.44 -9.61
CA PHE A 44 9.09 -7.71 -9.47
C PHE A 44 8.90 -6.68 -10.59
N GLN A 45 9.97 -6.05 -11.07
CA GLN A 45 9.88 -5.12 -12.20
C GLN A 45 9.34 -5.75 -13.49
N GLN A 46 9.53 -7.05 -13.69
CA GLN A 46 9.03 -7.76 -14.87
C GLN A 46 7.51 -7.78 -14.96
N ILE A 47 6.81 -7.70 -13.83
CA ILE A 47 5.34 -7.72 -13.76
C ILE A 47 4.74 -6.32 -13.58
N TRP A 48 5.58 -5.29 -13.45
CA TRP A 48 5.18 -3.90 -13.24
C TRP A 48 5.00 -3.20 -14.58
N ASN A 49 3.74 -3.03 -14.98
CA ASN A 49 3.42 -2.29 -16.19
C ASN A 49 3.15 -0.83 -15.83
N PRO A 50 3.97 0.13 -16.29
CA PRO A 50 3.70 1.54 -16.05
C PRO A 50 2.36 1.91 -16.70
N SER A 51 1.51 2.61 -15.96
CA SER A 51 0.25 3.07 -16.51
C SER A 51 0.47 4.30 -17.39
N PHE A 52 0.04 4.24 -18.65
CA PHE A 52 0.06 5.40 -19.55
C PHE A 52 -1.10 6.37 -19.30
N SER A 53 -2.11 5.95 -18.55
CA SER A 53 -3.32 6.75 -18.27
C SER A 53 -3.31 7.41 -16.89
N LEU A 54 -2.42 6.98 -15.99
CA LEU A 54 -2.38 7.46 -14.62
C LEU A 54 -1.15 8.34 -14.35
N PRO A 55 -1.18 9.14 -13.26
CA PRO A 55 -0.06 9.96 -12.85
C PRO A 55 1.25 9.18 -12.65
N LYS A 56 2.33 9.94 -12.45
CA LYS A 56 3.65 9.39 -12.17
C LYS A 56 3.55 8.41 -10.99
N TRP A 57 4.30 7.30 -11.05
CA TRP A 57 4.34 6.22 -10.05
C TRP A 57 3.18 5.20 -10.06
N ASP A 58 2.16 5.36 -10.90
CA ASP A 58 1.12 4.35 -11.06
C ASP A 58 1.59 3.14 -11.88
N VAL A 59 1.42 1.95 -11.31
CA VAL A 59 1.83 0.67 -11.89
C VAL A 59 0.66 -0.31 -11.86
N SER A 60 0.42 -0.98 -12.99
CA SER A 60 -0.52 -2.09 -13.10
C SER A 60 0.21 -3.42 -12.95
N ILE A 61 -0.22 -4.22 -11.98
CA ILE A 61 0.29 -5.58 -11.77
C ILE A 61 -0.76 -6.54 -12.31
N ILE A 62 -0.39 -7.30 -13.34
CA ILE A 62 -1.26 -8.33 -13.93
C ILE A 62 -0.77 -9.67 -13.40
N PRO A 63 -1.52 -10.35 -12.51
CA PRO A 63 -1.17 -11.70 -12.07
C PRO A 63 -1.20 -12.66 -13.27
N PRO A 64 -0.33 -13.69 -13.29
CA PRO A 64 -0.35 -14.73 -14.33
C PRO A 64 -1.64 -15.56 -14.32
#